data_AF-A0A1H9JIT2-F1
#
_entry.id   AF-A0A1H9JIT2-F1
#
_cell.length_a   1.000
_cell.length_b   1.000
_cell.length_c   1.000
_cell.angle_alpha   90.00
_cell.angle_beta   90.00
_cell.angle_gamma   90.00
#
_symmetry.space_group_name_H-M   'P 1'
#
loop_
_entity.id
_entity.type
_entity.pdbx_description
1 polymer ?
#
loop_
_entity_poly.entity_id
_entity_poly.type
_entity_poly.pdbx_seq_one_letter_code
_entity_poly.pdbx_strand_id
1 'polypeptide(L)'
;MYAIICEGAAEEAILDVLLDNKLLKLSKKDLLENKVHRTRSAKNFFDKHMRLSFSEKVYIYRILDSKRESFTIPKKIEREYRGKFEVKNVITAPEIEILVIISEGQYSKYQKSKLKPSEYCKQILKIQKIKEYKYVYEYFSDISRLLDAITKYRELVKKDSEYQMLYDLLDNKFKN
;
A
#
# COMPACT_ATOMS: atom_id res chain seq x y z
N MET A 1 9.40 -9.83 13.18
CA MET A 1 9.15 -10.02 11.72
C MET A 1 8.01 -9.12 11.22
N TYR A 2 8.04 -8.70 9.94
CA TYR A 2 6.98 -7.89 9.32
C TYR A 2 6.28 -8.64 8.17
N ALA A 3 5.06 -8.25 7.82
CA ALA A 3 4.40 -8.64 6.59
C ALA A 3 3.69 -7.43 5.99
N ILE A 4 3.68 -7.32 4.67
CA ILE A 4 2.88 -6.33 3.95
C ILE A 4 1.87 -7.09 3.11
N ILE A 5 0.59 -6.77 3.27
CA ILE A 5 -0.49 -7.31 2.45
C ILE A 5 -1.17 -6.20 1.66
N CYS A 6 -1.51 -6.46 0.39
CA CYS A 6 -2.23 -5.53 -0.46
C CYS A 6 -3.30 -6.24 -1.31
N GLU A 7 -4.23 -5.47 -1.86
CA GLU A 7 -5.42 -6.00 -2.56
C GLU A 7 -5.27 -6.11 -4.07
N GLY A 8 -4.36 -5.32 -4.65
CA GLY A 8 -4.20 -5.14 -6.08
C GLY A 8 -2.74 -5.10 -6.52
N ALA A 9 -2.57 -5.17 -7.85
CA ALA A 9 -1.28 -5.22 -8.51
C ALA A 9 -0.58 -3.85 -8.57
N ALA A 10 -1.34 -2.75 -8.57
CA ALA A 10 -0.78 -1.41 -8.52
C ALA A 10 -0.13 -1.14 -7.16
N GLU A 11 -0.78 -1.53 -6.07
CA GLU A 11 -0.24 -1.41 -4.71
C GLU A 11 1.02 -2.24 -4.54
N GLU A 12 0.99 -3.49 -5.01
CA GLU A 12 2.14 -4.39 -5.00
C GLU A 12 3.34 -3.74 -5.72
N ALA A 13 3.12 -3.18 -6.91
CA ALA A 13 4.17 -2.51 -7.68
C ALA A 13 4.77 -1.31 -6.94
N ILE A 14 3.94 -0.44 -6.35
CA ILE A 14 4.43 0.72 -5.58
C ILE A 14 5.26 0.25 -4.39
N LEU A 15 4.78 -0.75 -3.65
CA LEU A 15 5.49 -1.27 -2.47
C LEU A 15 6.81 -1.91 -2.86
N ASP A 16 6.85 -2.66 -3.97
CA ASP A 16 8.08 -3.25 -4.47
C ASP A 16 9.08 -2.19 -4.92
N VAL A 17 8.66 -1.13 -5.64
CA VAL A 17 9.54 0.00 -5.99
C VAL A 17 10.14 0.63 -4.72
N LEU A 18 9.32 0.85 -3.69
CA LEU A 18 9.79 1.42 -2.42
C LEU A 18 10.76 0.48 -1.67
N LEU A 19 10.50 -0.82 -1.67
CA LEU A 19 11.33 -1.84 -1.01
C LEU A 19 12.66 -2.05 -1.73
N ASP A 20 12.63 -2.21 -3.06
CA ASP A 20 13.80 -2.46 -3.90
C ASP A 20 14.79 -1.29 -3.84
N ASN A 21 14.27 -0.06 -3.71
CA ASN A 21 15.06 1.16 -3.57
C ASN A 21 15.33 1.59 -2.12
N LYS A 22 14.99 0.76 -1.12
CA LYS A 22 15.24 1.00 0.31
C LYS A 22 14.68 2.34 0.81
N LEU A 23 13.46 2.66 0.37
CA LEU A 23 12.75 3.91 0.69
C LEU A 23 11.88 3.81 1.95
N LEU A 24 11.60 2.59 2.42
CA LEU A 24 10.80 2.33 3.62
C LEU A 24 11.67 2.17 4.88
N LYS A 25 11.05 2.35 6.05
CA LYS A 25 11.66 2.05 7.37
C LYS A 25 12.06 0.58 7.55
N LEU A 26 11.52 -0.29 6.72
CA LEU A 26 11.77 -1.73 6.70
C LEU A 26 12.32 -2.12 5.34
N SER A 27 13.13 -3.17 5.31
CA SER A 27 13.71 -3.72 4.09
C SER A 27 12.93 -4.95 3.63
N LYS A 28 13.17 -5.36 2.38
CA LYS A 28 12.62 -6.59 1.82
C LYS A 28 12.98 -7.83 2.66
N LYS A 29 14.15 -7.83 3.32
CA LYS A 29 14.61 -8.93 4.17
C LYS A 29 13.86 -9.04 5.50
N ASP A 30 13.21 -7.97 5.93
CA ASP A 30 12.43 -7.93 7.16
C ASP A 30 11.01 -8.49 6.97
N LEU A 31 10.60 -8.67 5.70
CA LEU A 31 9.30 -9.18 5.31
C LEU A 31 9.23 -10.71 5.36
N LEU A 32 8.09 -11.23 5.81
CA LEU A 32 7.72 -12.63 5.70
C LEU A 32 7.86 -13.07 4.24
N GLU A 33 8.68 -14.10 4.00
CA GLU A 33 9.01 -14.61 2.66
C GLU A 33 9.67 -13.58 1.72
N ASN A 34 10.26 -12.51 2.27
CA ASN A 34 10.95 -11.44 1.54
C ASN A 34 10.13 -10.79 0.42
N LYS A 35 8.80 -10.69 0.58
CA LYS A 35 7.91 -10.14 -0.45
C LYS A 35 6.67 -9.48 0.11
N VAL A 36 6.01 -8.69 -0.74
CA VAL A 36 4.65 -8.22 -0.55
C VAL A 36 3.68 -9.36 -0.87
N HIS A 37 2.61 -9.50 -0.08
CA HIS A 37 1.62 -10.57 -0.24
C HIS A 37 0.30 -9.99 -0.77
N ARG A 38 -0.01 -10.27 -2.04
CA ARG A 38 -1.29 -9.87 -2.63
C ARG A 38 -2.41 -10.80 -2.19
N THR A 39 -3.15 -10.42 -1.16
CA THR A 39 -4.27 -11.20 -0.60
C THR A 39 -5.30 -10.29 0.04
N ARG A 40 -6.58 -10.57 -0.26
CA ARG A 40 -7.73 -9.88 0.35
C ARG A 40 -8.29 -10.61 1.56
N SER A 41 -7.96 -11.89 1.72
CA SER A 41 -8.50 -12.74 2.78
C SER A 41 -7.47 -12.92 3.88
N ALA A 42 -7.81 -12.46 5.08
CA ALA A 42 -7.05 -12.75 6.29
C ALA A 42 -6.85 -14.27 6.43
N LYS A 43 -7.92 -15.05 6.31
CA LYS A 43 -7.84 -16.52 6.42
C LYS A 43 -6.80 -17.10 5.46
N ASN A 44 -6.83 -16.70 4.20
CA ASN A 44 -5.88 -17.22 3.21
C ASN A 44 -4.44 -16.80 3.52
N PHE A 45 -4.24 -15.59 4.03
CA PHE A 45 -2.91 -15.14 4.45
C PHE A 45 -2.38 -16.00 5.59
N PHE A 46 -3.17 -16.17 6.65
CA PHE A 46 -2.76 -16.94 7.82
C PHE A 46 -2.54 -18.42 7.47
N ASP A 47 -3.48 -19.07 6.79
CA ASP A 47 -3.35 -20.50 6.45
C ASP A 47 -2.12 -20.81 5.58
N LYS A 48 -1.74 -19.90 4.68
CA LYS A 48 -0.62 -20.11 3.75
C LYS A 48 0.73 -19.71 4.33
N HIS A 49 0.77 -18.58 5.04
CA HIS A 49 2.02 -17.91 5.38
C HIS A 49 2.29 -17.90 6.89
N MET A 50 1.24 -17.97 7.73
CA MET A 50 1.38 -18.03 9.18
C MET A 50 1.41 -19.49 9.64
N ARG A 51 2.56 -19.96 10.15
CA ARG A 51 2.73 -21.29 10.72
C ARG A 51 2.57 -21.22 12.23
N LEU A 52 1.99 -22.26 12.84
CA LEU A 52 1.80 -22.37 14.29
C LEU A 52 3.10 -22.20 15.10
N SER A 53 4.24 -22.56 14.53
CA SER A 53 5.56 -22.54 15.17
C SER A 53 6.25 -21.16 15.15
N PHE A 54 5.61 -20.09 14.68
CA PHE A 54 6.19 -18.76 14.80
C PHE A 54 6.38 -18.40 16.29
N SER A 55 7.65 -18.31 16.69
CA SER A 55 8.08 -17.84 18.00
C SER A 55 8.05 -16.31 18.10
N GLU A 56 8.17 -15.62 16.96
CA GLU A 56 8.19 -14.17 16.89
C GLU A 56 6.82 -13.57 16.55
N LYS A 57 6.54 -12.39 17.11
CA LYS A 57 5.38 -11.59 16.75
C LYS A 57 5.52 -11.03 15.32
N VAL A 58 4.45 -11.11 14.54
CA VAL A 58 4.36 -10.63 13.15
C VAL A 58 3.58 -9.33 13.09
N TYR A 59 4.20 -8.26 12.61
CA TYR A 59 3.55 -6.97 12.38
C TYR A 59 3.08 -6.89 10.93
N ILE A 60 1.76 -6.91 10.73
CA ILE A 60 1.12 -6.94 9.42
C ILE A 60 0.69 -5.53 9.04
N TYR A 61 1.32 -4.95 8.01
CA TYR A 61 0.84 -3.74 7.36
C TYR A 61 -0.16 -4.11 6.27
N ARG A 62 -1.41 -3.68 6.43
CA ARG A 62 -2.47 -3.88 5.44
C ARG A 62 -2.65 -2.61 4.62
N ILE A 63 -2.34 -2.69 3.33
CA ILE A 63 -2.50 -1.58 2.38
C ILE A 63 -3.91 -1.60 1.80
N LEU A 64 -4.62 -0.48 1.91
CA LEU A 64 -6.06 -0.38 1.69
C LEU A 64 -6.47 0.74 0.75
N ASP A 65 -7.25 0.41 -0.28
CA ASP A 65 -7.87 1.39 -1.16
C ASP A 65 -9.00 2.17 -0.49
N SER A 66 -9.61 1.63 0.57
CA SER A 66 -10.79 2.19 1.22
C SER A 66 -10.83 1.91 2.72
N LYS A 67 -11.34 2.89 3.47
CA LYS A 67 -11.56 2.77 4.93
C LYS A 67 -12.71 1.83 5.28
N ARG A 68 -13.55 1.47 4.30
CA ARG A 68 -14.74 0.63 4.49
C ARG A 68 -14.46 -0.86 4.34
N GLU A 69 -13.26 -1.23 3.92
CA GLU A 69 -12.88 -2.62 3.68
C GLU A 69 -12.70 -3.37 5.00
N SER A 70 -13.56 -4.37 5.24
CA SER A 70 -13.52 -5.17 6.46
C SER A 70 -12.47 -6.28 6.37
N PHE A 71 -11.41 -6.17 7.17
CA PHE A 71 -10.47 -7.26 7.41
C PHE A 71 -10.87 -8.03 8.66
N THR A 72 -11.93 -8.83 8.56
CA THR A 72 -12.34 -9.64 9.69
C THR A 72 -11.37 -10.80 9.84
N ILE A 73 -10.60 -10.81 10.93
CA ILE A 73 -9.84 -11.98 11.34
C ILE A 73 -10.85 -13.00 11.89
N PRO A 74 -10.93 -14.23 11.34
CA PRO A 74 -11.79 -15.25 11.92
C PRO A 74 -11.41 -15.53 13.38
N LYS A 75 -12.40 -15.67 14.27
CA LYS A 75 -12.19 -15.97 15.71
C LYS A 75 -11.23 -17.15 15.95
N LYS A 76 -11.25 -18.15 15.06
CA LYS A 76 -10.33 -19.30 15.12
C LYS A 76 -8.87 -18.84 15.02
N ILE A 77 -8.57 -17.99 14.04
CA ILE A 77 -7.23 -17.42 13.82
C ILE A 77 -6.83 -16.52 14.98
N GLU A 78 -7.74 -15.67 15.48
CA GLU A 78 -7.46 -14.83 16.66
C GLU A 78 -7.07 -15.67 17.88
N ARG A 79 -7.73 -16.82 18.09
CA ARG A 79 -7.41 -17.73 19.19
C ARG A 79 -6.09 -18.46 18.96
N GLU A 80 -5.86 -18.97 17.76
CA GLU A 80 -4.69 -19.77 17.39
C GLU A 80 -3.40 -18.93 17.38
N TYR A 81 -3.50 -17.68 16.94
CA TYR A 81 -2.38 -16.73 16.84
C TYR A 81 -2.47 -15.62 17.88
N ARG A 82 -3.16 -15.85 19.01
CA ARG A 82 -3.33 -14.85 20.08
C ARG A 82 -1.97 -14.30 20.53
N GLY A 83 -1.81 -12.98 20.46
CA GLY A 83 -0.56 -12.29 20.82
C GLY A 83 0.60 -12.46 19.82
N LYS A 84 0.42 -13.25 18.76
CA LYS A 84 1.47 -13.53 17.75
C LYS A 84 1.43 -12.57 16.56
N PHE A 85 0.41 -11.72 16.44
CA PHE A 85 0.35 -10.73 15.37
C PHE A 85 -0.26 -9.41 15.81
N GLU A 86 0.00 -8.37 15.03
CA GLU A 86 -0.63 -7.05 15.14
C GLU A 86 -0.86 -6.52 13.73
N VAL A 87 -2.06 -5.99 13.46
CA VAL A 87 -2.40 -5.44 12.15
C VAL A 87 -2.40 -3.91 12.23
N LYS A 88 -1.70 -3.27 11.29
CA LYS A 88 -1.68 -1.82 11.09
C LYS A 88 -2.23 -1.52 9.71
N ASN A 89 -3.29 -0.71 9.64
CA ASN A 89 -3.90 -0.31 8.39
C ASN A 89 -3.19 0.90 7.80
N VAL A 90 -2.91 0.85 6.51
CA VAL A 90 -2.31 1.91 5.72
C VAL A 90 -3.26 2.24 4.58
N ILE A 91 -3.78 3.46 4.57
CA ILE A 91 -4.77 3.92 3.62
C ILE A 91 -4.10 4.53 2.38
N THR A 92 -4.50 4.05 1.22
CA THR A 92 -4.18 4.58 -0.12
C THR A 92 -5.41 5.16 -0.81
N ALA A 93 -6.56 5.21 -0.11
CA ALA A 93 -7.77 5.90 -0.55
C ALA A 93 -7.46 7.32 -1.05
N PRO A 94 -8.06 7.79 -2.16
CA PRO A 94 -9.18 7.16 -2.86
C PRO A 94 -8.83 5.87 -3.64
N GLU A 95 -7.66 5.80 -4.28
CA GLU A 95 -7.02 4.60 -4.86
C GLU A 95 -5.53 4.96 -5.06
N ILE A 96 -4.61 3.98 -5.10
CA ILE A 96 -3.17 4.29 -5.20
C ILE A 96 -2.78 4.97 -6.52
N GLU A 97 -3.62 4.82 -7.55
CA GLU A 97 -3.52 5.50 -8.83
C GLU A 97 -3.56 7.03 -8.71
N ILE A 98 -4.01 7.58 -7.56
CA ILE A 98 -3.94 9.02 -7.27
C ILE A 98 -2.51 9.55 -7.38
N LEU A 99 -1.50 8.71 -7.09
CA LEU A 99 -0.10 9.09 -7.21
C LEU A 99 0.26 9.45 -8.66
N VAL A 100 -0.25 8.71 -9.64
CA VAL A 100 -0.03 9.02 -11.07
C VAL A 100 -0.69 10.35 -11.44
N ILE A 101 -1.92 10.59 -10.98
CA ILE A 101 -2.62 11.86 -11.23
C ILE A 101 -1.82 13.05 -10.69
N ILE A 102 -1.20 12.89 -9.51
CA ILE A 102 -0.35 13.91 -8.89
C ILE A 102 0.95 14.08 -9.68
N SER A 103 1.60 12.98 -10.09
CA SER A 103 2.80 13.02 -10.93
C SER A 103 2.55 13.72 -12.28
N GLU A 104 1.37 13.54 -12.87
CA GLU A 104 0.95 14.21 -14.11
C GLU A 104 0.46 15.67 -13.90
N GLY A 105 0.54 16.20 -12.67
CA GLY A 105 0.11 17.56 -12.34
C GLY A 105 -1.40 17.79 -12.52
N GLN A 106 -2.21 16.73 -12.57
CA GLN A 106 -3.65 16.83 -12.87
C GLN A 106 -4.54 16.82 -11.62
N TYR A 107 -3.98 16.80 -10.40
CA TYR A 107 -4.77 16.66 -9.16
C TYR A 107 -5.91 17.69 -9.04
N SER A 108 -5.65 18.97 -9.31
CA SER A 108 -6.68 20.02 -9.23
C SER A 108 -7.81 19.85 -10.24
N LYS A 109 -7.54 19.28 -11.43
CA LYS A 109 -8.57 18.95 -12.42
C LYS A 109 -9.32 17.69 -12.03
N TYR A 110 -8.61 16.68 -11.51
CA TYR A 110 -9.19 15.46 -10.97
C TYR A 110 -10.22 15.76 -9.88
N GLN A 111 -9.89 16.62 -8.92
CA GLN A 111 -10.82 17.00 -7.84
C GLN A 111 -12.15 17.56 -8.36
N LYS A 112 -12.15 18.23 -9.53
CA LYS A 112 -13.35 18.78 -10.16
C LYS A 112 -14.12 17.76 -11.01
N SER A 113 -13.49 16.64 -11.36
CA SER A 113 -14.06 15.65 -12.30
C SER A 113 -15.10 14.72 -11.69
N LYS A 114 -15.07 14.51 -10.36
CA LYS A 114 -15.86 13.51 -9.63
C LYS A 114 -15.63 12.05 -10.07
N LEU A 115 -14.64 11.79 -10.93
CA LEU A 115 -14.24 10.44 -11.34
C LEU A 115 -13.44 9.76 -10.22
N LYS A 116 -13.42 8.42 -10.19
CA LYS A 116 -12.43 7.68 -9.40
C LYS A 116 -11.02 7.85 -10.01
N PRO A 117 -9.94 7.71 -9.23
CA PRO A 117 -8.58 7.85 -9.75
C PRO A 117 -8.32 6.97 -10.98
N SER A 118 -8.63 5.68 -10.92
CA SER A 118 -8.44 4.78 -12.06
C SER A 118 -9.30 5.14 -13.28
N GLU A 119 -10.50 5.68 -13.09
CA GLU A 119 -11.34 6.18 -14.19
C GLU A 119 -10.74 7.43 -14.82
N TYR A 120 -10.25 8.38 -14.00
CA TYR A 120 -9.58 9.58 -14.47
C TYR A 120 -8.33 9.24 -15.28
N CYS A 121 -7.51 8.30 -14.79
CA CYS A 121 -6.34 7.81 -15.50
C CYS A 121 -6.71 7.24 -16.87
N LYS A 122 -7.75 6.42 -16.95
CA LYS A 122 -8.17 5.80 -18.23
C LYS A 122 -8.82 6.79 -19.19
N GLN A 123 -9.72 7.63 -18.70
CA GLN A 123 -10.56 8.48 -19.55
C GLN A 123 -9.86 9.79 -19.92
N ILE A 124 -9.16 10.41 -18.97
CA ILE A 124 -8.56 11.73 -19.13
C ILE A 124 -7.08 11.62 -19.46
N LEU A 125 -6.30 10.87 -18.68
CA LEU A 125 -4.86 10.67 -18.95
C LEU A 125 -4.59 9.66 -20.07
N LYS A 126 -5.61 8.93 -20.52
CA LYS A 126 -5.52 7.87 -21.55
C LYS A 126 -4.59 6.70 -21.16
N ILE A 127 -4.39 6.48 -19.86
CA ILE A 127 -3.56 5.40 -19.32
C ILE A 127 -4.45 4.19 -19.02
N GLN A 128 -4.56 3.26 -19.97
CA GLN A 128 -5.40 2.06 -19.82
C GLN A 128 -4.83 1.05 -18.82
N LYS A 129 -3.49 0.94 -18.76
CA LYS A 129 -2.75 -0.07 -18.00
C LYS A 129 -2.49 0.31 -16.54
N ILE A 130 -3.17 1.33 -16.02
CA ILE A 130 -2.89 1.92 -14.71
C ILE A 130 -2.99 0.92 -13.53
N LYS A 131 -3.71 -0.19 -13.71
CA LYS A 131 -3.84 -1.25 -12.69
C LYS A 131 -2.85 -2.40 -12.87
N GLU A 132 -2.06 -2.39 -13.94
CA GLU A 132 -1.10 -3.46 -14.25
C GLU A 132 0.19 -3.23 -13.47
N TYR A 133 0.64 -4.25 -12.75
CA TYR A 133 1.90 -4.21 -11.98
C TYR A 133 3.06 -3.65 -12.79
N LYS A 134 3.29 -4.23 -13.99
CA LYS A 134 4.43 -3.87 -14.84
C LYS A 134 4.41 -2.39 -15.22
N TYR A 135 3.24 -1.87 -15.61
CA TYR A 135 3.10 -0.46 -15.95
C TYR A 135 3.40 0.44 -14.76
N VAL A 136 2.82 0.16 -13.59
CA VAL A 136 2.99 1.00 -12.39
C VAL A 136 4.44 0.96 -11.91
N TYR A 137 5.07 -0.21 -11.91
CA TYR A 137 6.48 -0.36 -11.54
C TYR A 137 7.39 0.44 -12.47
N GLU A 138 7.20 0.31 -13.79
CA GLU A 138 7.97 1.07 -14.79
C GLU A 138 7.74 2.58 -14.68
N TYR A 139 6.50 3.01 -14.49
CA TYR A 139 6.13 4.42 -14.37
C TYR A 139 6.80 5.11 -13.17
N PHE A 140 6.94 4.39 -12.06
CA PHE A 140 7.58 4.88 -10.83
C PHE A 140 9.02 4.39 -10.62
N SER A 141 9.65 3.82 -11.65
CA SER A 141 11.08 3.49 -11.61
C SER A 141 11.98 4.73 -11.39
N ASP A 142 11.49 5.91 -11.78
CA ASP A 142 11.99 7.19 -11.30
C ASP A 142 11.56 7.41 -9.84
N ILE A 143 12.49 7.13 -8.92
CA ILE A 143 12.24 7.21 -7.47
C ILE A 143 11.87 8.62 -7.01
N SER A 144 12.40 9.66 -7.66
CA SER A 144 12.13 11.05 -7.30
C SER A 144 10.67 11.38 -7.58
N ARG A 145 10.15 10.93 -8.73
CA ARG A 145 8.73 11.05 -9.08
C ARG A 145 7.83 10.39 -8.04
N LEU A 146 8.18 9.19 -7.57
CA LEU A 146 7.37 8.48 -6.58
C LEU A 146 7.38 9.20 -5.22
N LEU A 147 8.55 9.59 -4.73
CA LEU A 147 8.69 10.30 -3.45
C LEU A 147 7.95 11.65 -3.48
N ASP A 148 8.08 12.40 -4.57
CA ASP A 148 7.35 13.65 -4.76
C ASP A 148 5.84 13.45 -4.75
N ALA A 149 5.34 12.41 -5.43
CA ALA A 149 3.91 12.10 -5.48
C ALA A 149 3.36 11.74 -4.10
N ILE A 150 4.09 10.89 -3.35
CA ILE A 150 3.69 10.47 -1.99
C ILE A 150 3.70 11.67 -1.03
N THR A 151 4.72 12.52 -1.12
CA THR A 151 4.87 13.71 -0.27
C THR A 151 3.78 14.74 -0.56
N LYS A 152 3.58 15.09 -1.84
CA LYS A 152 2.48 15.97 -2.25
C LYS A 152 1.12 15.41 -1.86
N TYR A 153 0.92 14.10 -2.00
CA TYR A 153 -0.34 13.49 -1.58
C TYR A 153 -0.59 13.66 -0.08
N ARG A 154 0.45 13.49 0.74
CA ARG A 154 0.38 13.70 2.19
C ARG A 154 0.02 15.14 2.56
N GLU A 155 0.52 16.13 1.82
CA GLU A 155 0.22 17.56 2.02
C GLU A 155 -1.21 17.90 1.62
N LEU A 156 -1.71 17.31 0.53
CA LEU A 156 -3.03 17.58 -0.04
C LEU A 156 -4.19 16.96 0.75
N VAL A 157 -3.92 15.94 1.57
CA VAL A 157 -4.95 15.19 2.28
C VAL A 157 -4.87 15.43 3.79
N LYS A 158 -6.04 15.64 4.41
CA LYS A 158 -6.14 15.76 5.86
C LYS A 158 -5.73 14.46 6.52
N LYS A 159 -4.83 14.56 7.51
CA LYS A 159 -4.43 13.40 8.32
C LYS A 159 -5.64 12.84 9.05
N ASP A 160 -5.81 11.53 8.95
CA ASP A 160 -6.71 10.79 9.81
C ASP A 160 -5.88 10.15 10.92
N SER A 161 -6.25 10.36 12.18
CA SER A 161 -5.52 9.80 13.32
C SER A 161 -5.61 8.27 13.41
N GLU A 162 -6.63 7.66 12.80
CA GLU A 162 -6.87 6.22 12.87
C GLU A 162 -6.07 5.42 11.82
N TYR A 163 -5.58 6.06 10.76
CA TYR A 163 -4.94 5.40 9.63
C TYR A 163 -3.55 5.96 9.36
N GLN A 164 -2.62 5.07 9.02
CA GLN A 164 -1.35 5.48 8.42
C GLN A 164 -1.53 5.73 6.93
N MET A 165 -0.73 6.60 6.34
CA MET A 165 -0.63 6.78 4.90
C MET A 165 0.66 6.12 4.39
N LEU A 166 0.79 5.97 3.07
CA LEU A 166 2.03 5.45 2.48
C LEU A 166 3.27 6.29 2.89
N TYR A 167 3.09 7.61 3.03
CA TYR A 167 4.12 8.52 3.54
C TYR A 167 4.64 8.10 4.93
N ASP A 168 3.78 7.59 5.82
CA ASP A 168 4.20 7.22 7.18
C ASP A 168 5.16 6.02 7.22
N LEU A 169 5.12 5.18 6.18
CA LEU A 169 6.01 4.02 6.00
C LEU A 169 7.41 4.39 5.50
N LEU A 170 7.58 5.56 4.87
CA LEU A 170 8.87 6.03 4.38
C LEU A 170 9.89 6.14 5.52
N ASP A 171 11.14 5.85 5.22
CA ASP A 171 12.28 6.14 6.11
C ASP A 171 12.32 7.64 6.40
N ASN A 172 12.70 8.00 7.63
CA ASN A 172 12.71 9.40 8.08
C ASN A 172 13.64 10.28 7.25
N LYS A 173 14.70 9.72 6.64
CA LYS A 173 15.61 10.47 5.77
C LYS A 173 14.98 10.96 4.45
N PHE A 174 13.83 10.41 4.06
CA PHE A 174 13.07 10.82 2.87
C PHE A 174 11.85 11.67 3.22
N LYS A 175 11.72 12.07 4.49
CA LYS A 175 10.64 12.93 4.95
C LYS A 175 11.18 14.34 5.11
N ASN A 176 10.46 15.30 4.53
CA ASN A 176 10.69 16.72 4.73
C ASN A 176 10.04 17.18 6.04
#